data_AF-A0AA35WDI3-F1
#
_entry.id   AF-A0AA35WDI3-F1
#
_cell.length_a   1.000
_cell.length_b   1.000
_cell.length_c   1.000
_cell.angle_alpha   90.00
_cell.angle_beta   90.00
_cell.angle_gamma   90.00
#
_symmetry.space_group_name_H-M   'P 1'
#
loop_
_entity.id
_entity.type
_entity.pdbx_description
1 polymer ?
#
loop_
_entity_poly.entity_id
_entity_poly.type
_entity_poly.pdbx_seq_one_letter_code
_entity_poly.pdbx_strand_id
1 'polypeptide(L)' 'MKAVVDSLGVDPDKLTIIINQIVNFKEGDETVRFSKRNDNFIGADELLEAVGADACHYIFLERTPRHAHGVRS' A
#
# COMPACT_ATOMS: atom_id res chain seq x y z
N MET A 1 -17.52 -0.68 7.92
CA MET A 1 -16.48 -0.69 8.98
C MET A 1 -16.87 0.20 10.15
N LYS A 2 -17.07 1.52 9.98
CA LYS A 2 -17.51 2.39 11.09
C LYS A 2 -18.75 1.88 11.84
N ALA A 3 -19.77 1.40 11.14
CA ALA A 3 -20.97 0.80 11.76
C ALA A 3 -20.68 -0.47 12.60
N VAL A 4 -19.65 -1.25 12.24
CA VAL A 4 -19.24 -2.42 13.04
C VAL A 4 -18.49 -1.97 14.29
N VAL A 5 -17.63 -0.95 14.16
CA VAL A 5 -16.92 -0.34 15.30
C VAL A 5 -17.91 0.25 16.32
N ASP A 6 -18.94 0.94 15.81
CA ASP A 6 -20.04 1.46 16.63
C ASP A 6 -20.79 0.34 17.36
N SER A 7 -21.11 -0.75 16.66
CA SER A 7 -21.77 -1.93 17.26
C SER A 7 -20.95 -2.63 18.35
N LEU A 8 -19.62 -2.42 18.37
CA LEU A 8 -18.70 -2.92 19.40
C LEU A 8 -18.52 -1.94 20.57
N GLY A 9 -19.25 -0.81 20.57
CA GLY A 9 -19.16 0.21 21.63
C GLY A 9 -17.90 1.07 21.57
N VAL A 10 -17.21 1.07 20.43
CA VAL A 10 -16.01 1.90 20.20
C VAL A 10 -16.41 3.10 19.36
N ASP A 11 -15.90 4.27 19.72
CA ASP A 11 -16.08 5.51 18.95
C ASP A 11 -15.59 5.32 17.49
N PRO A 12 -16.49 5.42 16.48
CA PRO A 12 -16.14 5.19 15.08
C PRO A 12 -15.11 6.18 14.51
N ASP A 13 -14.94 7.34 15.13
CA ASP A 13 -13.95 8.34 14.69
C ASP A 13 -12.54 8.01 15.16
N LYS A 14 -12.40 7.03 16.07
CA LYS A 14 -11.09 6.44 16.41
C LYS A 14 -10.60 5.45 15.35
N LEU A 15 -11.44 5.05 14.38
CA LEU A 15 -11.01 4.20 13.27
C LEU A 15 -10.59 5.05 12.07
N THR A 16 -9.29 5.06 11.78
CA THR A 16 -8.74 5.60 10.53
C THR A 16 -8.32 4.46 9.61
N ILE A 17 -8.88 4.39 8.41
CA ILE A 17 -8.51 3.41 7.38
C ILE A 17 -7.70 4.11 6.29
N ILE A 18 -6.44 3.69 6.14
CA ILE A 18 -5.53 4.16 5.11
C ILE A 18 -5.51 3.12 3.99
N ILE A 19 -5.94 3.50 2.79
CA ILE A 19 -5.92 2.62 1.62
C ILE A 19 -4.80 3.06 0.68
N ASN A 20 -3.83 2.17 0.50
CA ASN A 20 -2.77 2.32 -0.49
C ASN A 20 -3.14 1.60 -1.79
N GLN A 21 -2.67 2.14 -2.90
CA GLN A 21 -2.79 1.48 -4.20
C GLN A 21 -1.67 0.46 -4.36
N ILE A 22 -1.92 -0.58 -5.15
CA ILE A 22 -0.86 -1.51 -5.57
C ILE A 22 0.12 -0.75 -6.48
N VAL A 23 1.41 -0.98 -6.26
CA VAL A 23 2.49 -0.48 -7.10
C VAL A 23 2.88 -1.54 -8.12
N ASN A 24 3.21 -1.11 -9.34
CA ASN A 24 3.70 -1.99 -10.40
C ASN A 24 5.19 -1.80 -10.54
N PHE A 25 5.91 -2.90 -10.68
CA PHE A 25 7.34 -2.90 -10.91
C PHE A 25 7.61 -3.06 -12.40
N LYS A 26 8.59 -2.33 -12.91
CA LYS A 26 9.03 -2.42 -14.29
C LYS A 26 10.54 -2.60 -14.35
N GLU A 27 10.97 -3.48 -15.23
CA GLU A 27 12.37 -3.68 -15.55
C GLU A 27 12.55 -3.40 -17.04
N GLY A 28 13.22 -2.30 -17.37
CA GLY A 28 13.19 -1.75 -18.73
C GLY A 28 11.76 -1.43 -19.18
N ASP A 29 11.35 -2.00 -20.31
CA ASP A 29 10.02 -1.83 -20.88
C ASP A 29 9.00 -2.89 -20.41
N GLU A 30 9.43 -3.88 -19.63
CA GLU A 30 8.58 -4.98 -19.20
C GLU A 30 7.98 -4.74 -17.81
N THR A 31 6.70 -5.08 -17.64
CA THR A 31 6.04 -5.05 -16.32
C THR A 31 6.23 -6.38 -15.63
N VAL A 32 6.91 -6.37 -14.49
CA VAL A 32 7.17 -7.56 -13.69
C VAL A 32 5.90 -7.92 -12.92
N ARG A 33 5.35 -9.11 -13.17
CA ARG A 33 4.14 -9.59 -12.50
C ARG A 33 4.50 -10.42 -11.28
N PHE A 34 4.10 -9.93 -10.10
CA PHE A 34 4.30 -10.68 -8.86
C PHE A 34 3.52 -12.00 -8.88
N SER A 35 4.22 -13.13 -8.77
CA SER A 35 3.62 -14.47 -8.65
C SER A 35 4.42 -15.35 -7.70
N LYS A 36 3.79 -15.81 -6.62
CA LYS A 36 4.36 -16.81 -5.70
C LYS A 36 4.54 -18.20 -6.32
N ARG A 37 3.89 -18.50 -7.47
CA ARG A 37 3.95 -19.83 -8.11
C ARG A 37 4.97 -19.91 -9.25
N ASN A 38 5.39 -18.76 -9.77
CA ASN A 38 6.33 -18.68 -10.90
C ASN A 38 7.66 -18.03 -10.47
N ASP A 39 8.02 -18.12 -9.18
CA ASP A 39 9.23 -17.54 -8.59
C ASP A 39 9.48 -16.06 -8.90
N ASN A 40 8.43 -15.31 -9.24
CA ASN A 40 8.53 -13.89 -9.57
C ASN A 40 7.99 -13.04 -8.41
N PHE A 41 8.50 -13.27 -7.21
CA PHE A 41 8.19 -12.47 -6.02
C PHE A 41 9.49 -11.92 -5.47
N ILE A 42 9.62 -10.60 -5.46
CA ILE A 42 10.76 -9.90 -4.88
C ILE A 42 10.42 -9.54 -3.43
N GLY A 43 11.28 -9.94 -2.50
CA GLY A 43 11.16 -9.58 -1.10
C GLY A 43 11.38 -8.09 -0.87
N ALA A 44 10.80 -7.52 0.19
CA ALA A 44 11.04 -6.12 0.52
C ALA A 44 12.53 -5.85 0.79
N ASP A 45 13.22 -6.78 1.47
CA ASP A 45 14.64 -6.65 1.78
C ASP A 45 15.51 -6.67 0.51
N GLU A 46 15.24 -7.59 -0.41
CA GLU A 46 15.91 -7.69 -1.71
C GLU A 46 15.70 -6.42 -2.55
N LEU A 47 14.48 -5.87 -2.55
CA LEU A 47 14.18 -4.62 -3.22
C LEU A 47 14.99 -3.44 -2.62
N LEU A 48 15.06 -3.38 -1.29
CA LEU A 48 15.82 -2.33 -0.58
C LEU A 48 17.32 -2.45 -0.85
N GLU A 49 17.86 -3.65 -0.94
CA GLU A 49 19.26 -3.89 -1.31
C GLU A 49 19.55 -3.49 -2.77
N ALA A 50 18.63 -3.78 -3.69
CA ALA A 50 18.80 -3.50 -5.12
C ALA A 50 18.66 -2.01 -5.48
N VAL A 51 17.71 -1.29 -4.87
CA VAL A 51 17.34 0.09 -5.25
C VAL A 51 17.79 1.12 -4.21
N GLY A 52 17.97 0.71 -2.96
CA GLY A 52 18.30 1.57 -1.83
C GLY A 52 17.06 2.11 -1.10
N ALA A 53 17.16 2.22 0.23
CA ALA A 53 16.07 2.65 1.08
C ALA A 53 15.54 4.06 0.77
N ASP A 54 16.43 5.01 0.44
CA ASP A 54 16.05 6.39 0.16
C ASP A 54 15.20 6.50 -1.12
N ALA A 55 15.57 5.77 -2.16
CA ALA A 55 14.82 5.72 -3.41
C ALA A 55 13.45 5.04 -3.21
N CYS A 56 13.40 3.93 -2.46
CA CYS A 56 12.13 3.29 -2.09
C CYS A 56 11.21 4.22 -1.31
N HIS A 57 11.74 4.93 -0.30
CA HIS A 57 10.96 5.90 0.47
C HIS A 57 10.42 7.02 -0.42
N TYR A 58 11.28 7.60 -1.26
CA TYR A 58 10.86 8.67 -2.16
C TYR A 58 9.71 8.21 -3.07
N ILE A 59 9.86 7.07 -3.76
CA ILE A 59 8.86 6.55 -4.71
C ILE A 59 7.56 6.14 -4.02
N PHE A 60 7.64 5.45 -2.88
CA PHE A 60 6.42 5.00 -2.18
C PHE A 60 5.66 6.14 -1.51
N LEU A 61 6.35 7.23 -1.13
CA LEU A 61 5.73 8.41 -0.53
C LEU A 61 5.28 9.46 -1.58
N GLU A 62 5.75 9.37 -2.82
CA GLU A 62 5.35 10.29 -3.90
C GLU A 62 3.82 10.28 -4.13
N ARG A 63 3.15 9.18 -3.77
CA ARG A 63 1.70 9.04 -3.90
C ARG A 63 1.03 9.11 -2.53
N THR A 64 0.16 10.11 -2.34
CA THR A 64 -0.61 10.24 -1.10
C THR A 64 -1.59 9.07 -0.93
N PRO A 65 -1.60 8.39 0.23
CA PRO A 65 -2.58 7.37 0.54
C PRO A 65 -3.99 7.93 0.51
N ARG A 66 -4.92 7.19 -0.10
CA ARG A 66 -6.32 7.60 -0.07
C ARG A 66 -6.88 7.29 1.31
N HIS A 67 -7.30 8.33 2.01
CA HIS A 67 -8.06 8.15 3.23
C HIS A 67 -9.46 7.70 2.83
N ALA A 68 -9.89 6.55 3.30
CA ALA A 68 -11.25 6.08 3.09
C ALA A 68 -12.21 6.83 4.03
N HIS A 69 -12.33 8.15 3.83
CA HIS A 69 -13.38 8.95 4.45
C HIS A 69 -14.51 9.13 3.45
N GLY A 70 -15.64 8.48 3.75
CA GLY A 70 -16.90 8.72 3.07
C GLY A 70 -17.41 10.13 3.36
N VAL A 71 -17.99 10.72 2.31
CA VAL A 71 -19.04 11.75 2.31
C VAL A 71 -18.94 12.75 3.46
N ARG A 72 -18.29 13.88 3.20
CA ARG A 72 -18.73 15.14 3.79
C ARG A 72 -19.51 15.88 2.71
N SER A 73 -20.79 16.09 3.02
CA SER A 73 -21.67 17.09 2.44
C SER A 73 -20.98 18.44 2.25
#